data_AF-A0A430A2M1-F1
#
_entry.id   AF-A0A430A2M1-F1
#
_cell.length_a   1.000
_cell.length_b   1.000
_cell.length_c   1.000
_cell.angle_alpha   90.00
_cell.angle_beta   90.00
_cell.angle_gamma   90.00
#
_symmetry.space_group_name_H-M   'P 1'
#
loop_
_entity.id
_entity.type
_entity.pdbx_description
1 polymer ?
#
loop_
_entity_poly.entity_id
_entity_poly.type
_entity_poly.pdbx_seq_one_letter_code
_entity_poly.pdbx_strand_id
1 'polypeptide(L)'
;MSENYSGDLLKSLRKEQKMSQTKLAELSGISQSALVKYEKGTRKISKEIDNALSKVLNIDTLLKNDEVDCLIDQLIHYRDINDLSNKNLAFEMEISEVSLSYFLNRKRKPSKELQRRITIFLLDKEKEMLLEIKQKDGSFNFPIVDKDALGERIQVIRKLRGETLEKFGKNFTRPVGKNVLNRWEKGMNIPDIERLMNVAYIGNVTVSYILFGDNFSHMLAKGKEIRSFERLDSYRMGLRLRKIRRDHRLEREDFGKFFSPPITKWSMDKYENGKDIPNTVRLVQYAYIGKVSLEFLIYGI
;
A
#
# COMPACT_ATOMS: atom_id res chain seq x y z
N MET A 1 -26.59 6.78 -26.66
CA MET A 1 -25.94 5.98 -27.72
C MET A 1 -24.87 5.16 -27.04
N SER A 2 -24.92 3.82 -27.07
CA SER A 2 -23.91 2.99 -26.41
C SER A 2 -22.60 3.04 -27.20
N GLU A 3 -21.55 3.60 -26.62
CA GLU A 3 -20.21 3.56 -27.21
C GLU A 3 -19.77 2.10 -27.41
N ASN A 4 -19.35 1.77 -28.64
CA ASN A 4 -18.91 0.43 -29.03
C ASN A 4 -17.45 0.16 -28.60
N TYR A 5 -17.17 0.35 -27.31
CA TYR A 5 -15.81 0.28 -26.76
C TYR A 5 -15.11 -1.04 -27.08
N SER A 6 -15.79 -2.18 -26.89
CA SER A 6 -15.23 -3.51 -27.14
C SER A 6 -14.91 -3.75 -28.63
N GLY A 7 -15.73 -3.21 -29.55
CA GLY A 7 -15.50 -3.35 -30.98
C GLY A 7 -14.37 -2.46 -31.49
N ASP A 8 -14.25 -1.25 -30.95
CA ASP A 8 -13.17 -0.32 -31.28
C ASP A 8 -11.82 -0.81 -30.73
N LEU A 9 -11.79 -1.33 -29.51
CA LEU A 9 -10.62 -1.96 -28.89
C LEU A 9 -10.15 -3.20 -29.66
N LEU A 10 -11.09 -4.08 -30.05
CA LEU A 10 -10.80 -5.24 -30.88
C LEU A 10 -10.13 -4.82 -32.21
N LYS A 11 -10.64 -3.75 -32.83
CA LYS A 11 -10.13 -3.22 -34.09
C LYS A 11 -8.75 -2.57 -33.95
N SER A 12 -8.48 -1.87 -32.84
CA SER A 12 -7.18 -1.26 -32.59
C SER A 12 -6.09 -2.31 -32.34
N LEU A 13 -6.36 -3.29 -31.48
CA LEU A 13 -5.43 -4.38 -31.16
C LEU A 13 -5.10 -5.23 -32.39
N ARG A 14 -6.10 -5.53 -33.22
CA ARG A 14 -5.86 -6.24 -34.49
C ARG A 14 -4.91 -5.48 -35.41
N LYS A 15 -5.05 -4.15 -35.51
CA LYS A 15 -4.19 -3.30 -36.34
C LYS A 15 -2.78 -3.18 -35.77
N GLU A 16 -2.65 -3.06 -34.45
CA GLU A 16 -1.37 -3.03 -33.74
C GLU A 16 -0.56 -4.29 -34.00
N GLN A 17 -1.20 -5.46 -33.97
CA GLN A 17 -0.58 -6.75 -34.29
C GLN A 17 -0.47 -7.03 -35.79
N LYS A 18 -0.78 -6.04 -36.65
CA LYS A 18 -0.72 -6.14 -38.13
C LYS A 18 -1.51 -7.32 -38.71
N MET A 19 -2.64 -7.68 -38.09
CA MET A 19 -3.48 -8.78 -38.53
C MET A 19 -4.62 -8.32 -39.45
N SER A 20 -4.93 -9.12 -40.48
CA SER A 20 -6.15 -8.93 -41.28
C SER A 20 -7.37 -9.47 -40.53
N GLN A 21 -8.57 -9.01 -40.91
CA GLN A 21 -9.82 -9.54 -40.35
C GLN A 21 -10.00 -11.04 -40.64
N THR A 22 -9.52 -11.51 -41.80
CA THR A 22 -9.54 -12.94 -42.14
C THR A 22 -8.62 -13.75 -41.22
N LYS A 23 -7.38 -13.29 -41.05
CA LYS A 23 -6.36 -13.97 -40.23
C LYS A 23 -6.76 -14.03 -38.76
N LEU A 24 -7.31 -12.96 -38.20
CA LEU A 24 -7.77 -12.98 -36.80
C LEU A 24 -8.97 -13.91 -36.63
N ALA A 25 -9.91 -13.93 -37.58
CA ALA A 25 -11.08 -14.79 -37.55
C ALA A 25 -10.70 -16.29 -37.58
N GLU A 26 -9.76 -16.66 -38.45
CA GLU A 26 -9.22 -18.02 -38.52
C GLU A 26 -8.54 -18.46 -37.21
N LEU A 27 -7.68 -17.61 -36.65
CA LEU A 27 -6.97 -17.91 -35.40
C LEU A 27 -7.90 -18.03 -34.18
N SER A 28 -9.02 -17.31 -34.19
CA SER A 28 -10.01 -17.31 -33.10
C SER A 28 -11.20 -18.26 -33.34
N GLY A 29 -11.21 -19.01 -34.44
CA GLY A 29 -12.25 -20.00 -34.74
C GLY A 29 -13.63 -19.39 -35.03
N ILE A 30 -13.69 -18.14 -35.48
CA ILE A 30 -14.94 -17.45 -35.81
C ILE A 30 -15.01 -17.08 -37.30
N SER A 31 -16.21 -16.82 -37.81
CA SER A 31 -16.33 -16.36 -39.19
C SER A 31 -15.86 -14.91 -39.35
N GLN A 32 -15.22 -14.60 -40.49
CA GLN A 32 -14.79 -13.24 -40.81
C GLN A 32 -15.97 -12.24 -40.81
N SER A 33 -17.16 -12.69 -41.21
CA SER A 33 -18.39 -11.87 -41.16
C SER A 33 -18.87 -11.60 -39.72
N ALA A 34 -18.65 -12.51 -38.77
CA ALA A 34 -18.93 -12.27 -37.36
C ALA A 34 -17.95 -11.25 -36.77
N LEU A 35 -16.65 -11.38 -37.07
CA LEU A 35 -15.62 -10.44 -36.64
C LEU A 35 -15.92 -9.00 -37.11
N VAL A 36 -16.32 -8.83 -38.38
CA VAL A 36 -16.73 -7.51 -38.91
C VAL A 36 -17.91 -6.92 -38.13
N LYS A 37 -18.89 -7.76 -37.76
CA LYS A 37 -20.07 -7.31 -36.98
C LYS A 37 -19.71 -6.91 -35.55
N TYR A 38 -18.71 -7.57 -34.95
CA TYR A 38 -18.17 -7.21 -33.63
C TYR A 38 -17.40 -5.88 -33.69
N GLU A 39 -16.49 -5.71 -34.65
CA GLU A 39 -15.76 -4.44 -34.82
C GLU A 39 -16.70 -3.25 -35.09
N LYS A 40 -17.78 -3.46 -35.84
CA LYS A 40 -18.79 -2.42 -36.11
C LYS A 40 -19.78 -2.20 -34.96
N GLY A 41 -19.76 -3.03 -33.92
CA GLY A 41 -20.68 -2.93 -32.78
C GLY A 41 -22.11 -3.34 -33.06
N THR A 42 -22.37 -3.85 -34.27
CA THR A 42 -23.70 -4.34 -34.69
C THR A 42 -24.08 -5.66 -34.02
N ARG A 43 -23.11 -6.37 -33.44
CA ARG A 43 -23.31 -7.61 -32.69
C ARG A 43 -22.47 -7.57 -31.41
N LYS A 44 -23.04 -8.00 -30.28
CA LYS A 44 -22.31 -8.15 -29.01
C LYS A 44 -21.43 -9.41 -29.02
N ILE A 45 -20.25 -9.30 -28.41
CA ILE A 45 -19.31 -10.41 -28.19
C ILE A 45 -19.82 -11.23 -27.00
N SER A 46 -19.93 -12.56 -27.14
CA SER A 46 -20.26 -13.45 -26.03
C SER A 46 -19.00 -13.78 -25.21
N LYS A 47 -19.17 -14.25 -23.97
CA LYS A 47 -18.04 -14.60 -23.09
C LYS A 47 -17.12 -15.68 -23.68
N GLU A 48 -17.68 -16.64 -24.42
CA GLU A 48 -16.90 -17.68 -25.11
C GLU A 48 -16.02 -17.09 -26.22
N ILE A 49 -16.58 -16.16 -27.01
CA ILE A 49 -15.88 -15.51 -28.12
C ILE A 49 -14.84 -14.51 -27.59
N ASP A 50 -15.15 -13.83 -26.49
CA ASP A 50 -14.21 -12.97 -25.78
C ASP A 50 -12.96 -13.73 -25.34
N ASN A 51 -13.13 -14.90 -24.73
CA ASN A 51 -12.00 -15.76 -24.35
C ASN A 51 -11.16 -16.19 -25.55
N ALA A 52 -11.81 -16.56 -26.67
CA ALA A 52 -11.12 -16.98 -27.88
C ALA A 52 -10.30 -15.85 -28.51
N LEU A 53 -10.88 -14.65 -28.60
CA LEU A 53 -10.20 -13.46 -29.13
C LEU A 53 -9.11 -12.96 -28.19
N SER A 54 -9.37 -12.93 -26.89
CA SER A 54 -8.42 -12.47 -25.85
C SER A 54 -7.18 -13.35 -25.79
N LYS A 55 -7.33 -14.67 -25.96
CA LYS A 55 -6.20 -15.61 -26.07
C LYS A 55 -5.31 -15.36 -27.29
N VAL A 56 -5.90 -15.02 -28.44
CA VAL A 56 -5.14 -14.75 -29.68
C VAL A 56 -4.45 -13.38 -29.60
N LEU A 57 -5.12 -12.39 -29.01
CA LEU A 57 -4.61 -11.03 -28.88
C LEU A 57 -3.70 -10.83 -27.67
N ASN A 58 -3.53 -11.85 -26.82
CA ASN A 58 -2.70 -11.82 -25.60
C ASN A 58 -3.12 -10.73 -24.61
N ILE A 59 -4.42 -10.66 -24.32
CA ILE A 59 -5.03 -9.74 -23.35
C ILE A 59 -5.97 -10.51 -22.41
N ASP A 60 -6.34 -9.91 -21.28
CA ASP A 60 -7.17 -10.57 -20.27
C ASP A 60 -8.66 -10.63 -20.66
N THR A 61 -9.24 -9.56 -21.23
CA THR A 61 -10.63 -9.53 -21.75
C THR A 61 -10.85 -8.33 -22.68
N LEU A 62 -11.68 -8.48 -23.72
CA LEU A 62 -12.18 -7.40 -24.58
C LEU A 62 -13.50 -6.81 -24.07
N LEU A 63 -14.17 -7.49 -23.14
CA LEU A 63 -15.40 -7.01 -22.54
C LEU A 63 -15.05 -5.95 -21.48
N LYS A 64 -15.70 -4.79 -21.56
CA LYS A 64 -15.72 -3.86 -20.43
C LYS A 64 -16.50 -4.57 -19.33
N ASN A 65 -15.84 -4.94 -18.23
CA ASN A 65 -16.56 -5.25 -16.99
C ASN A 65 -17.44 -4.03 -16.69
N ASP A 66 -18.71 -4.23 -16.34
CA ASP A 66 -19.59 -3.13 -15.95
C ASP A 66 -18.80 -2.25 -14.96
N GLU A 67 -18.79 -0.93 -15.13
CA GLU A 67 -18.03 -0.03 -14.23
C GLU A 67 -18.37 -0.29 -12.75
N VAL A 68 -19.60 -0.75 -12.50
CA VAL A 68 -20.11 -1.19 -11.21
C VAL A 68 -19.47 -2.49 -10.73
N ASP A 69 -19.26 -3.47 -11.60
CA ASP A 69 -18.59 -4.72 -11.26
C ASP A 69 -17.10 -4.49 -10.96
N CYS A 70 -16.47 -3.57 -11.70
CA CYS A 70 -15.09 -3.16 -11.42
C CYS A 70 -14.97 -2.50 -10.02
N LEU A 71 -15.89 -1.62 -9.65
CA LEU A 71 -15.95 -1.03 -8.30
C LEU A 71 -16.16 -2.09 -7.21
N ILE A 72 -16.99 -3.11 -7.47
CA ILE A 72 -17.21 -4.22 -6.53
C ILE A 72 -15.92 -5.05 -6.39
N ASP A 73 -15.25 -5.36 -7.50
CA ASP A 73 -14.01 -6.12 -7.49
C ASP A 73 -12.88 -5.38 -6.76
N GLN A 74 -12.78 -4.06 -6.95
CA GLN A 74 -11.86 -3.19 -6.20
C GLN A 74 -12.16 -3.23 -4.69
N LEU A 75 -13.43 -3.20 -4.31
CA LEU A 75 -13.82 -3.24 -2.90
C LEU A 75 -13.57 -4.61 -2.26
N ILE A 76 -13.77 -5.70 -3.00
CA ILE A 76 -13.41 -7.06 -2.58
C ILE A 76 -11.89 -7.15 -2.37
N HIS A 77 -11.13 -6.65 -3.34
CA HIS A 77 -9.67 -6.65 -3.25
C HIS A 77 -9.17 -5.85 -2.04
N TYR A 78 -9.74 -4.68 -1.78
CA TYR A 78 -9.44 -3.87 -0.60
C TYR A 78 -9.75 -4.63 0.71
N ARG A 79 -10.92 -5.26 0.80
CA ARG A 79 -11.32 -6.06 1.97
C ARG A 79 -10.32 -7.17 2.25
N ASP A 80 -9.92 -7.89 1.20
CA ASP A 80 -9.06 -9.07 1.30
C ASP A 80 -7.61 -8.70 1.64
N ILE A 81 -7.09 -7.58 1.12
CA ILE A 81 -5.75 -7.07 1.49
C ILE A 81 -5.68 -6.64 2.96
N ASN A 82 -6.76 -6.08 3.48
CA ASN A 82 -6.78 -5.51 4.83
C ASN A 82 -7.35 -6.47 5.89
N ASP A 83 -7.58 -7.75 5.54
CA ASP A 83 -8.20 -8.76 6.41
C ASP A 83 -9.47 -8.26 7.12
N LEU A 84 -10.29 -7.46 6.42
CA LEU A 84 -11.47 -6.82 6.99
C LEU A 84 -12.67 -7.79 7.02
N SER A 85 -13.36 -7.82 8.15
CA SER A 85 -14.69 -8.44 8.21
C SER A 85 -15.71 -7.58 7.46
N ASN A 86 -16.72 -8.22 6.85
CA ASN A 86 -17.83 -7.49 6.20
C ASN A 86 -18.52 -6.52 7.18
N LYS A 87 -18.58 -6.87 8.47
CA LYS A 87 -19.12 -6.00 9.51
C LYS A 87 -18.31 -4.71 9.69
N ASN A 88 -16.98 -4.81 9.73
CA ASN A 88 -16.10 -3.65 9.88
C ASN A 88 -16.10 -2.78 8.63
N LEU A 89 -16.02 -3.40 7.45
CA LEU A 89 -16.08 -2.68 6.17
C LEU A 89 -17.41 -1.93 6.00
N ALA A 90 -18.52 -2.54 6.43
CA ALA A 90 -19.83 -1.90 6.39
C ALA A 90 -19.90 -0.69 7.34
N PHE A 91 -19.31 -0.81 8.53
CA PHE A 91 -19.24 0.27 9.50
C PHE A 91 -18.42 1.46 8.97
N GLU A 92 -17.25 1.20 8.38
CA GLU A 92 -16.39 2.25 7.80
C GLU A 92 -17.05 2.98 6.62
N MET A 93 -17.91 2.29 5.87
CA MET A 93 -18.64 2.86 4.74
C MET A 93 -20.02 3.43 5.11
N GLU A 94 -20.38 3.40 6.40
CA GLU A 94 -21.70 3.82 6.93
C GLU A 94 -22.88 3.14 6.22
N ILE A 95 -22.77 1.84 5.94
CA ILE A 95 -23.81 1.02 5.30
C ILE A 95 -24.14 -0.19 6.14
N SER A 96 -25.31 -0.78 5.91
CA SER A 96 -25.67 -2.03 6.59
C SER A 96 -24.86 -3.20 6.01
N GLU A 97 -24.38 -4.07 6.89
CA GLU A 97 -23.67 -5.31 6.55
C GLU A 97 -24.44 -6.16 5.54
N VAL A 98 -25.77 -6.19 5.69
CA VAL A 98 -26.68 -6.88 4.79
C VAL A 98 -26.60 -6.30 3.38
N SER A 99 -26.63 -4.98 3.24
CA SER A 99 -26.52 -4.31 1.93
C SER A 99 -25.17 -4.58 1.28
N LEU A 100 -24.09 -4.48 2.07
CA LEU A 100 -22.72 -4.81 1.64
C LEU A 100 -22.63 -6.24 1.09
N SER A 101 -23.11 -7.22 1.85
CA SER A 101 -23.11 -8.62 1.44
C SER A 101 -23.90 -8.86 0.14
N TYR A 102 -25.03 -8.19 -0.06
CA TYR A 102 -25.84 -8.37 -1.26
C TYR A 102 -25.14 -7.90 -2.54
N PHE A 103 -24.43 -6.77 -2.53
CA PHE A 103 -23.73 -6.31 -3.72
C PHE A 103 -22.34 -6.95 -3.90
N LEU A 104 -21.63 -7.29 -2.83
CA LEU A 104 -20.38 -8.05 -2.92
C LEU A 104 -20.60 -9.43 -3.54
N ASN A 105 -21.72 -10.08 -3.21
CA ASN A 105 -22.11 -11.36 -3.81
C ASN A 105 -22.79 -11.22 -5.18
N ARG A 106 -22.80 -10.02 -5.77
CA ARG A 106 -23.44 -9.68 -7.06
C ARG A 106 -24.93 -10.04 -7.15
N LYS A 107 -25.60 -10.22 -6.01
CA LYS A 107 -27.04 -10.52 -5.94
C LYS A 107 -27.89 -9.28 -6.23
N ARG A 108 -27.34 -8.07 -6.00
CA ARG A 108 -28.01 -6.80 -6.25
C ARG A 108 -27.01 -5.73 -6.70
N LYS A 109 -27.33 -4.99 -7.75
CA LYS A 109 -26.51 -3.84 -8.17
C LYS A 109 -26.65 -2.68 -7.17
N PRO A 110 -25.55 -2.06 -6.72
CA PRO A 110 -25.59 -0.89 -5.84
C PRO A 110 -26.27 0.29 -6.53
N SER A 111 -27.00 1.11 -5.76
CA SER A 111 -27.63 2.33 -6.28
C SER A 111 -26.55 3.34 -6.74
N LYS A 112 -26.92 4.32 -7.57
CA LYS A 112 -25.97 5.38 -8.00
C LYS A 112 -25.36 6.15 -6.82
N GLU A 113 -26.13 6.35 -5.75
CA GLU A 113 -25.65 7.00 -4.53
C GLU A 113 -24.64 6.12 -3.79
N LEU A 114 -24.92 4.83 -3.68
CA LEU A 114 -24.02 3.88 -3.07
C LEU A 114 -22.73 3.69 -3.89
N GLN A 115 -22.82 3.70 -5.22
CA GLN A 115 -21.65 3.69 -6.11
C GLN A 115 -20.76 4.91 -5.88
N ARG A 116 -21.35 6.11 -5.72
CA ARG A 116 -20.60 7.33 -5.39
C ARG A 116 -19.90 7.20 -4.05
N ARG A 117 -20.59 6.70 -3.02
CA ARG A 117 -19.99 6.46 -1.70
C ARG A 117 -18.84 5.45 -1.76
N ILE A 118 -19.03 4.34 -2.48
CA ILE A 118 -17.98 3.33 -2.74
C ILE A 118 -16.79 3.99 -3.43
N THR A 119 -17.03 4.82 -4.45
CA THR A 119 -15.96 5.49 -5.20
C THR A 119 -15.22 6.48 -4.32
N ILE A 120 -15.91 7.30 -3.53
CA ILE A 120 -15.29 8.24 -2.59
C ILE A 120 -14.50 7.49 -1.52
N PHE A 121 -15.07 6.43 -0.95
CA PHE A 121 -14.41 5.56 0.01
C PHE A 121 -13.14 4.95 -0.58
N LEU A 122 -13.23 4.33 -1.77
CA LEU A 122 -12.07 3.77 -2.46
C LEU A 122 -11.05 4.84 -2.82
N LEU A 123 -11.45 6.05 -3.22
CA LEU A 123 -10.52 7.16 -3.50
C LEU A 123 -9.85 7.71 -2.24
N ASP A 124 -10.55 7.74 -1.11
CA ASP A 124 -10.00 8.17 0.17
C ASP A 124 -9.05 7.11 0.73
N LYS A 125 -9.45 5.83 0.67
CA LYS A 125 -8.60 4.69 1.01
C LYS A 125 -7.45 4.51 0.03
N GLU A 126 -7.65 4.81 -1.25
CA GLU A 126 -6.57 4.93 -2.23
C GLU A 126 -5.69 6.11 -1.89
N LYS A 127 -6.16 7.26 -1.40
CA LYS A 127 -5.26 8.33 -0.91
C LYS A 127 -4.55 7.97 0.40
N GLU A 128 -5.15 7.13 1.24
CA GLU A 128 -4.49 6.60 2.44
C GLU A 128 -3.45 5.50 2.07
N MET A 129 -3.76 4.64 1.09
CA MET A 129 -2.88 3.57 0.56
C MET A 129 -1.84 4.11 -0.45
N LEU A 130 -2.22 5.13 -1.20
CA LEU A 130 -1.48 6.04 -2.07
C LEU A 130 -1.42 7.40 -1.36
N LEU A 131 -0.82 7.42 -0.18
CA LEU A 131 0.24 8.40 0.04
C LEU A 131 1.34 8.09 -0.99
N GLU A 132 1.01 8.17 -2.29
CA GLU A 132 1.95 8.28 -3.37
C GLU A 132 2.69 9.55 -3.04
N ILE A 133 3.87 9.35 -2.46
CA ILE A 133 4.92 10.33 -2.34
C ILE A 133 5.35 10.70 -3.78
N LYS A 134 4.43 11.24 -4.57
CA LYS A 134 4.65 11.82 -5.88
C LYS A 134 4.41 13.31 -5.71
N GLN A 135 5.51 14.05 -5.71
CA GLN A 135 5.44 15.50 -5.81
C GLN A 135 5.01 15.89 -7.23
N LYS A 136 4.66 17.17 -7.42
CA LYS A 136 4.13 17.72 -8.69
C LYS A 136 5.05 17.52 -9.91
N ASP A 137 6.32 17.19 -9.67
CA ASP A 137 7.39 16.95 -10.64
C ASP A 137 7.59 15.47 -10.98
N GLY A 138 6.86 14.55 -10.34
CA GLY A 138 7.02 13.11 -10.53
C GLY A 138 8.19 12.48 -9.77
N SER A 139 8.85 13.23 -8.87
CA SER A 139 9.94 12.70 -8.03
C SER A 139 9.43 12.03 -6.75
N PHE A 140 10.04 10.89 -6.40
CA PHE A 140 9.80 10.16 -5.15
C PHE A 140 10.69 10.73 -4.05
N ASN A 141 10.13 11.56 -3.16
CA ASN A 141 10.89 12.15 -2.06
C ASN A 141 10.20 11.91 -0.72
N PHE A 142 10.72 10.92 0.00
CA PHE A 142 10.30 10.58 1.36
C PHE A 142 10.29 11.82 2.26
N PRO A 143 9.29 11.98 3.17
CA PRO A 143 9.21 13.16 4.02
C PRO A 143 10.50 13.34 4.82
N ILE A 144 10.99 14.59 4.84
CA ILE A 144 12.18 14.96 5.60
C ILE A 144 11.77 15.11 7.06
N VAL A 145 12.54 14.50 7.97
CA VAL A 145 12.29 14.65 9.41
C VAL A 145 12.69 16.06 9.84
N ASP A 146 11.69 16.84 10.24
CA ASP A 146 11.90 18.02 11.07
C ASP A 146 12.17 17.56 12.51
N LYS A 147 13.42 17.74 12.96
CA LYS A 147 13.86 17.26 14.27
C LYS A 147 13.23 18.04 15.41
N ASP A 148 12.99 19.34 15.22
CA ASP A 148 12.41 20.19 16.26
C ASP A 148 10.95 19.80 16.45
N ALA A 149 10.19 19.68 15.35
CA ALA A 149 8.80 19.22 15.40
C ALA A 149 8.67 17.78 15.95
N LEU A 150 9.62 16.89 15.62
CA LEU A 150 9.70 15.55 16.23
C LEU A 150 9.90 15.63 17.74
N GLY A 151 10.82 16.49 18.20
CA GLY A 151 11.11 16.69 19.61
C GLY A 151 9.90 17.23 20.37
N GLU A 152 9.19 18.18 19.79
CA GLU A 152 7.93 18.72 20.32
C GLU A 152 6.87 17.63 20.47
N ARG A 153 6.69 16.76 19.46
CA ARG A 153 5.73 15.63 19.55
C ARG A 153 6.08 14.67 20.68
N ILE A 154 7.36 14.33 20.86
CA ILE A 154 7.81 13.50 22.00
C ILE A 154 7.51 14.20 23.33
N GLN A 155 7.77 15.51 23.41
CA GLN A 155 7.50 16.30 24.60
C GLN A 155 6.00 16.34 24.93
N VAL A 156 5.14 16.53 23.94
CA VAL A 156 3.67 16.54 24.09
C VAL A 156 3.20 15.19 24.64
N ILE A 157 3.66 14.07 24.07
CA ILE A 157 3.34 12.72 24.55
C ILE A 157 3.70 12.57 26.03
N ARG A 158 4.89 13.01 26.44
CA ARG A 158 5.30 12.95 27.85
C ARG A 158 4.45 13.87 28.75
N LYS A 159 4.23 15.11 28.33
CA LYS A 159 3.50 16.12 29.12
C LYS A 159 2.03 15.76 29.33
N LEU A 160 1.36 15.20 28.31
CA LEU A 160 -0.02 14.72 28.43
C LEU A 160 -0.19 13.65 29.52
N ARG A 161 0.88 12.94 29.85
CA ARG A 161 0.91 11.93 30.92
C ARG A 161 1.33 12.48 32.29
N GLY A 162 1.69 13.77 32.37
CA GLY A 162 2.19 14.38 33.60
C GLY A 162 3.52 13.79 34.09
N GLU A 163 4.33 13.21 33.20
CA GLU A 163 5.56 12.51 33.58
C GLU A 163 6.80 13.43 33.53
N THR A 164 7.68 13.28 34.51
CA THR A 164 9.02 13.90 34.47
C THR A 164 9.88 13.19 33.42
N LEU A 165 10.94 13.85 32.94
CA LEU A 165 11.90 13.22 32.02
C LEU A 165 12.45 11.90 32.59
N GLU A 166 12.75 11.87 33.90
CA GLU A 166 13.26 10.67 34.56
C GLU A 166 12.23 9.53 34.62
N LYS A 167 10.97 9.85 34.91
CA LYS A 167 9.89 8.84 34.96
C LYS A 167 9.61 8.30 33.57
N PHE A 168 9.51 9.17 32.57
CA PHE A 168 9.24 8.78 31.19
C PHE A 168 10.32 7.84 30.65
N GLY A 169 11.60 8.17 30.86
CA GLY A 169 12.71 7.35 30.36
C GLY A 169 12.85 5.98 31.01
N LYS A 170 12.29 5.78 32.21
CA LYS A 170 12.26 4.46 32.89
C LYS A 170 11.24 3.49 32.30
N ASN A 171 10.24 3.99 31.57
CA ASN A 171 9.18 3.16 30.98
C ASN A 171 9.62 2.43 29.70
N PHE A 172 10.84 2.64 29.24
CA PHE A 172 11.35 2.10 27.97
C PHE A 172 11.99 0.75 28.23
N THR A 173 11.92 -0.18 27.26
CA THR A 173 12.62 -1.49 27.32
C THR A 173 14.09 -1.35 27.71
N ARG A 174 14.74 -0.31 27.17
CA ARG A 174 16.07 0.13 27.60
C ARG A 174 15.93 1.51 28.24
N PRO A 175 16.08 1.61 29.58
CA PRO A 175 15.91 2.88 30.28
C PRO A 175 16.81 3.98 29.70
N VAL A 176 16.26 5.19 29.64
CA VAL A 176 16.94 6.37 29.10
C VAL A 176 17.03 7.45 30.17
N GLY A 177 18.22 8.03 30.33
CA GLY A 177 18.44 9.12 31.28
C GLY A 177 17.83 10.46 30.81
N LYS A 178 17.50 11.33 31.77
CA LYS A 178 16.88 12.64 31.52
C LYS A 178 17.58 13.50 30.45
N ASN A 179 18.93 13.45 30.43
CA ASN A 179 19.71 14.28 29.51
C ASN A 179 19.44 13.87 28.06
N VAL A 180 19.37 12.57 27.78
CA VAL A 180 19.13 12.03 26.44
C VAL A 180 17.71 12.38 25.97
N LEU A 181 16.71 12.22 26.83
CA LEU A 181 15.33 12.64 26.54
C LEU A 181 15.24 14.13 26.24
N ASN A 182 15.89 14.96 27.06
CA ASN A 182 15.95 16.40 26.83
C ASN A 182 16.63 16.74 25.48
N ARG A 183 17.61 15.94 25.01
CA ARG A 183 18.19 16.12 23.67
C ARG A 183 17.19 15.80 22.56
N TRP A 184 16.35 14.79 22.75
CA TRP A 184 15.31 14.44 21.78
C TRP A 184 14.22 15.50 21.73
N GLU A 185 13.72 15.94 22.88
CA GLU A 185 12.67 16.98 22.96
C GLU A 185 13.12 18.34 22.41
N LYS A 186 14.43 18.60 22.39
CA LYS A 186 15.02 19.79 21.78
C LYS A 186 15.48 19.58 20.32
N GLY A 187 15.08 18.49 19.67
CA GLY A 187 15.43 18.21 18.27
C GLY A 187 16.92 17.97 17.99
N MET A 188 17.77 17.84 19.01
CA MET A 188 19.21 17.68 18.80
C MET A 188 19.54 16.32 18.18
N ASN A 189 18.87 15.26 18.63
CA ASN A 189 19.09 13.88 18.17
C ASN A 189 17.76 13.16 17.91
N ILE A 190 17.74 12.30 16.88
CA ILE A 190 16.62 11.39 16.60
C ILE A 190 16.80 10.12 17.44
N PRO A 191 15.77 9.65 18.18
CA PRO A 191 15.87 8.38 18.90
C PRO A 191 16.01 7.20 17.93
N ASP A 192 16.69 6.15 18.36
CA ASP A 192 16.70 4.90 17.58
C ASP A 192 15.31 4.26 17.53
N ILE A 193 15.17 3.27 16.66
CA ILE A 193 13.89 2.65 16.38
C ILE A 193 13.27 1.97 17.61
N GLU A 194 14.05 1.29 18.46
CA GLU A 194 13.53 0.64 19.68
C GLU A 194 12.91 1.70 20.61
N ARG A 195 13.59 2.84 20.78
CA ARG A 195 13.07 3.95 21.60
C ARG A 195 11.86 4.61 20.99
N LEU A 196 11.83 4.80 19.67
CA LEU A 196 10.65 5.36 18.99
C LEU A 196 9.44 4.43 19.07
N MET A 197 9.63 3.11 18.94
CA MET A 197 8.56 2.14 19.15
C MET A 197 7.99 2.22 20.59
N ASN A 198 8.86 2.37 21.60
CA ASN A 198 8.42 2.59 22.98
C ASN A 198 7.63 3.89 23.14
N VAL A 199 8.11 5.01 22.58
CA VAL A 199 7.40 6.31 22.64
C VAL A 199 6.04 6.21 21.95
N ALA A 200 5.99 5.59 20.77
CA ALA A 200 4.77 5.37 20.00
C ALA A 200 3.72 4.60 20.81
N TYR A 201 4.14 3.50 21.43
CA TYR A 201 3.26 2.69 22.28
C TYR A 201 2.80 3.42 23.55
N ILE A 202 3.70 4.09 24.27
CA ILE A 202 3.35 4.85 25.48
C ILE A 202 2.39 6.00 25.16
N GLY A 203 2.54 6.61 23.99
CA GLY A 203 1.71 7.70 23.48
C GLY A 203 0.43 7.25 22.76
N ASN A 204 0.25 5.95 22.50
CA ASN A 204 -0.80 5.41 21.65
C ASN A 204 -0.87 6.10 20.26
N VAL A 205 0.28 6.29 19.63
CA VAL A 205 0.47 6.91 18.31
C VAL A 205 1.38 6.06 17.44
N THR A 206 1.52 6.40 16.15
CA THR A 206 2.43 5.69 15.24
C THR A 206 3.83 6.32 15.23
N VAL A 207 4.85 5.54 14.88
CA VAL A 207 6.21 6.08 14.67
C VAL A 207 6.22 7.10 13.54
N SER A 208 5.43 6.87 12.48
CA SER A 208 5.29 7.80 11.36
C SER A 208 4.76 9.17 11.80
N TYR A 209 3.77 9.20 12.70
CA TYR A 209 3.29 10.44 13.32
C TYR A 209 4.41 11.15 14.09
N ILE A 210 5.18 10.43 14.91
CA ILE A 210 6.28 11.04 15.67
C ILE A 210 7.33 11.64 14.73
N LEU A 211 7.67 10.96 13.64
CA LEU A 211 8.69 11.41 12.69
C LEU A 211 8.23 12.56 11.78
N PHE A 212 7.00 12.52 11.27
CA PHE A 212 6.58 13.40 10.17
C PHE A 212 5.28 14.19 10.44
N GLY A 213 4.58 13.90 11.53
CA GLY A 213 3.32 14.56 11.90
C GLY A 213 2.06 13.87 11.37
N ASP A 214 0.92 14.52 11.59
CA ASP A 214 -0.43 13.96 11.40
C ASP A 214 -0.69 13.46 9.97
N ASN A 215 -0.20 14.19 8.98
CA ASN A 215 -0.37 13.88 7.55
C ASN A 215 0.22 12.50 7.16
N PHE A 216 1.11 11.94 7.98
CA PHE A 216 1.78 10.66 7.72
C PHE A 216 1.48 9.61 8.79
N SER A 217 0.53 9.87 9.69
CA SER A 217 0.15 8.96 10.76
C SER A 217 -0.21 7.56 10.25
N HIS A 218 -0.84 7.48 9.09
CA HIS A 218 -1.29 6.24 8.42
C HIS A 218 -0.41 5.82 7.23
N MET A 219 0.80 6.38 7.10
CA MET A 219 1.71 6.08 5.97
C MET A 219 2.14 4.61 5.88
N LEU A 220 2.07 3.85 6.97
CA LEU A 220 2.49 2.46 7.03
C LEU A 220 1.33 1.54 7.38
N ALA A 221 1.42 0.28 6.93
CA ALA A 221 0.46 -0.76 7.30
C ALA A 221 0.38 -0.92 8.83
N LYS A 222 -0.83 -1.13 9.34
CA LYS A 222 -1.04 -1.38 10.78
C LYS A 222 -0.51 -2.77 11.13
N GLY A 223 0.39 -2.83 12.09
CA GLY A 223 0.86 -4.09 12.66
C GLY A 223 -0.05 -4.64 13.75
N LYS A 224 0.29 -5.82 14.26
CA LYS A 224 -0.37 -6.36 15.45
C LYS A 224 0.04 -5.58 16.69
N GLU A 225 -0.86 -5.49 17.66
CA GLU A 225 -0.56 -4.86 18.94
C GLU A 225 0.58 -5.57 19.67
N ILE A 226 1.58 -4.79 20.07
CA ILE A 226 2.71 -5.28 20.86
C ILE A 226 2.33 -5.21 22.33
N ARG A 227 2.26 -6.37 22.99
CA ARG A 227 2.01 -6.45 24.45
C ARG A 227 3.26 -6.17 25.28
N SER A 228 4.42 -6.49 24.73
CA SER A 228 5.73 -6.28 25.36
C SER A 228 6.80 -6.13 24.29
N PHE A 229 7.67 -5.15 24.45
CA PHE A 229 8.81 -4.97 23.57
C PHE A 229 9.94 -5.91 23.94
N GLU A 230 10.23 -6.86 23.05
CA GLU A 230 11.48 -7.61 23.10
C GLU A 230 12.65 -6.76 22.61
N ARG A 231 13.86 -7.19 22.95
CA ARG A 231 15.07 -6.58 22.38
C ARG A 231 15.10 -6.84 20.88
N LEU A 232 15.41 -5.82 20.09
CA LEU A 232 15.57 -5.94 18.64
C LEU A 232 16.66 -6.96 18.31
N ASP A 233 16.28 -7.99 17.55
CA ASP A 233 17.18 -8.98 16.96
C ASP A 233 17.57 -8.53 15.55
N SER A 234 18.82 -8.06 15.41
CA SER A 234 19.32 -7.51 14.14
C SER A 234 19.38 -8.55 13.03
N TYR A 235 19.64 -9.82 13.36
CA TYR A 235 19.71 -10.90 12.39
C TYR A 235 18.33 -11.25 11.84
N ARG A 236 17.34 -11.45 12.72
CA ARG A 236 15.95 -11.72 12.29
C ARG A 236 15.36 -10.57 11.50
N MET A 237 15.61 -9.33 11.92
CA MET A 237 15.24 -8.14 11.15
C MET A 237 15.93 -8.12 9.79
N GLY A 238 17.23 -8.42 9.73
CA GLY A 238 17.99 -8.52 8.47
C GLY A 238 17.40 -9.53 7.47
N LEU A 239 16.93 -10.67 7.95
CA LEU A 239 16.23 -11.65 7.11
C LEU A 239 14.92 -11.09 6.52
N ARG A 240 14.17 -10.29 7.28
CA ARG A 240 12.96 -9.62 6.79
C ARG A 240 13.27 -8.52 5.77
N LEU A 241 14.31 -7.72 6.00
CA LEU A 241 14.81 -6.75 5.01
C LEU A 241 15.20 -7.43 3.70
N ARG A 242 15.89 -8.58 3.79
CA ARG A 242 16.26 -9.41 2.63
C ARG A 242 15.03 -9.97 1.91
N LYS A 243 14.03 -10.42 2.66
CA LYS A 243 12.77 -10.92 2.10
C LYS A 243 12.09 -9.84 1.28
N ILE A 244 11.91 -8.64 1.84
CA ILE A 244 11.30 -7.51 1.13
C ILE A 244 12.00 -7.28 -0.21
N ARG A 245 13.34 -7.17 -0.22
CA ARG A 245 14.07 -6.99 -1.49
C ARG A 245 13.84 -8.13 -2.49
N ARG A 246 13.85 -9.38 -2.02
CA ARG A 246 13.64 -10.56 -2.88
C ARG A 246 12.23 -10.62 -3.45
N ASP A 247 11.23 -10.18 -2.70
CA ASP A 247 9.84 -10.09 -3.17
C ASP A 247 9.72 -9.08 -4.33
N HIS A 248 10.56 -8.04 -4.34
CA HIS A 248 10.73 -7.11 -5.46
C HIS A 248 11.59 -7.67 -6.63
N ARG A 249 12.19 -8.85 -6.49
CA ARG A 249 13.08 -9.50 -7.48
C ARG A 249 14.28 -8.63 -7.92
N LEU A 250 14.79 -7.80 -7.00
CA LEU A 250 15.89 -6.89 -7.28
C LEU A 250 17.19 -7.30 -6.59
N GLU A 251 18.30 -6.98 -7.25
CA GLU A 251 19.62 -7.02 -6.62
C GLU A 251 19.78 -5.87 -5.61
N ARG A 252 20.74 -6.03 -4.69
CA ARG A 252 20.98 -5.05 -3.61
C ARG A 252 21.27 -3.65 -4.14
N GLU A 253 22.00 -3.57 -5.24
CA GLU A 253 22.37 -2.28 -5.82
C GLU A 253 21.16 -1.54 -6.38
N ASP A 254 20.29 -2.23 -7.12
CA ASP A 254 19.09 -1.63 -7.69
C ASP A 254 18.03 -1.35 -6.62
N PHE A 255 17.87 -2.25 -5.66
CA PHE A 255 16.99 -2.02 -4.52
C PHE A 255 17.44 -0.81 -3.69
N GLY A 256 18.75 -0.58 -3.59
CA GLY A 256 19.36 0.58 -2.94
C GLY A 256 18.89 1.93 -3.48
N LYS A 257 18.51 1.99 -4.76
CA LYS A 257 18.09 3.22 -5.45
C LYS A 257 16.69 3.69 -5.05
N PHE A 258 15.87 2.82 -4.45
CA PHE A 258 14.51 3.18 -3.96
C PHE A 258 14.53 4.02 -2.68
N PHE A 259 15.68 4.10 -2.01
CA PHE A 259 15.83 4.83 -0.76
C PHE A 259 16.21 6.28 -1.00
N SER A 260 15.80 7.16 -0.10
CA SER A 260 16.19 8.58 -0.12
C SER A 260 16.85 8.95 1.22
N PRO A 261 18.19 9.16 1.26
CA PRO A 261 19.13 9.01 0.16
C PRO A 261 19.36 7.52 -0.21
N PRO A 262 19.86 7.23 -1.43
CA PRO A 262 20.13 5.87 -1.88
C PRO A 262 21.06 5.12 -0.93
N ILE A 263 20.81 3.82 -0.75
CA ILE A 263 21.64 2.95 0.09
C ILE A 263 22.60 2.19 -0.82
N THR A 264 23.87 2.12 -0.44
CA THR A 264 24.87 1.35 -1.18
C THR A 264 24.65 -0.16 -0.99
N LYS A 265 25.08 -0.95 -1.99
CA LYS A 265 25.09 -2.42 -1.92
C LYS A 265 25.72 -2.95 -0.62
N TRP A 266 26.81 -2.33 -0.16
CA TRP A 266 27.54 -2.77 1.03
C TRP A 266 26.78 -2.52 2.33
N SER A 267 26.13 -1.36 2.46
CA SER A 267 25.23 -1.10 3.60
C SER A 267 24.06 -2.06 3.61
N MET A 268 23.43 -2.33 2.46
CA MET A 268 22.37 -3.33 2.36
C MET A 268 22.84 -4.73 2.76
N ASP A 269 24.03 -5.14 2.32
CA ASP A 269 24.60 -6.43 2.72
C ASP A 269 24.75 -6.54 4.24
N LYS A 270 25.27 -5.49 4.90
CA LYS A 270 25.37 -5.45 6.37
C LYS A 270 24.01 -5.55 7.05
N TYR A 271 23.03 -4.79 6.56
CA TYR A 271 21.67 -4.80 7.11
C TYR A 271 21.01 -6.17 6.98
N GLU A 272 21.07 -6.78 5.78
CA GLU A 272 20.46 -8.08 5.52
C GLU A 272 21.12 -9.25 6.25
N ASN A 273 22.39 -9.09 6.62
CA ASN A 273 23.14 -10.07 7.41
C ASN A 273 23.08 -9.78 8.91
N GLY A 274 22.36 -8.74 9.35
CA GLY A 274 22.24 -8.35 10.76
C GLY A 274 23.53 -7.81 11.39
N LYS A 275 24.54 -7.49 10.57
CA LYS A 275 25.83 -6.92 11.01
C LYS A 275 25.72 -5.44 11.39
N ASP A 276 24.68 -4.78 10.90
CA ASP A 276 24.39 -3.37 11.18
C ASP A 276 22.86 -3.14 11.19
N ILE A 277 22.41 -2.07 11.85
CA ILE A 277 21.00 -1.71 11.97
C ILE A 277 20.77 -0.43 11.16
N PRO A 278 19.84 -0.41 10.18
CA PRO A 278 19.49 0.83 9.50
C PRO A 278 18.94 1.85 10.49
N ASN A 279 19.22 3.14 10.25
CA ASN A 279 18.62 4.19 11.06
C ASN A 279 17.08 4.19 10.96
N THR A 280 16.41 4.85 11.90
CA THR A 280 14.95 4.86 11.98
C THR A 280 14.29 5.26 10.66
N VAL A 281 14.77 6.33 10.01
CA VAL A 281 14.20 6.80 8.73
C VAL A 281 14.29 5.72 7.65
N ARG A 282 15.44 5.04 7.54
CA ARG A 282 15.64 3.92 6.62
C ARG A 282 14.70 2.76 6.92
N LEU A 283 14.48 2.42 8.20
CA LEU A 283 13.55 1.35 8.57
C LEU A 283 12.10 1.69 8.18
N VAL A 284 11.68 2.94 8.33
CA VAL A 284 10.38 3.39 7.85
C VAL A 284 10.30 3.32 6.32
N GLN A 285 11.37 3.69 5.60
CA GLN A 285 11.43 3.51 4.14
C GLN A 285 11.34 2.03 3.74
N TYR A 286 12.04 1.13 4.43
CA TYR A 286 11.93 -0.31 4.21
C TYR A 286 10.50 -0.80 4.43
N ALA A 287 9.84 -0.38 5.52
CA ALA A 287 8.47 -0.74 5.82
C ALA A 287 7.51 -0.26 4.73
N TYR A 288 7.69 0.99 4.29
CA TYR A 288 6.91 1.60 3.21
C TYR A 288 7.09 0.86 1.87
N ILE A 289 8.34 0.66 1.43
CA ILE A 289 8.67 -0.04 0.17
C ILE A 289 8.19 -1.49 0.21
N GLY A 290 8.30 -2.14 1.37
CA GLY A 290 7.85 -3.50 1.59
C GLY A 290 6.34 -3.64 1.78
N LYS A 291 5.60 -2.53 1.93
CA LYS A 291 4.17 -2.53 2.31
C LYS A 291 3.91 -3.37 3.57
N VAL A 292 4.81 -3.27 4.55
CA VAL A 292 4.70 -3.98 5.83
C VAL A 292 4.63 -3.00 6.99
N SER A 293 4.15 -3.47 8.14
CA SER A 293 4.17 -2.72 9.38
C SER A 293 5.57 -2.65 9.99
N LEU A 294 5.82 -1.66 10.84
CA LEU A 294 7.08 -1.59 11.60
C LEU A 294 7.18 -2.70 12.63
N GLU A 295 6.06 -3.09 13.22
CA GLU A 295 5.97 -4.17 14.19
C GLU A 295 6.41 -5.50 13.55
N PHE A 296 5.92 -5.81 12.35
CA PHE A 296 6.37 -6.96 11.60
C PHE A 296 7.85 -6.83 11.22
N LEU A 297 8.27 -5.68 10.71
CA LEU A 297 9.63 -5.49 10.25
C LEU A 297 10.66 -5.66 11.39
N ILE A 298 10.37 -5.09 12.56
CA ILE A 298 11.30 -5.04 13.69
C ILE A 298 11.18 -6.29 14.56
N TYR A 299 9.97 -6.76 14.84
CA TYR A 299 9.72 -7.84 15.80
C TYR A 299 9.21 -9.12 15.14
N GLY A 300 8.63 -9.04 13.94
CA GLY A 300 8.11 -10.22 13.21
C GLY A 300 6.71 -10.65 13.63
N ILE A 301 5.95 -9.72 14.21
CA ILE A 301 4.60 -9.95 14.76
C ILE A 301 3.54 -9.45 13.78
#